data_AF-A0A354HT72-F1
#
_entry.id   AF-A0A354HT72-F1
#
_cell.length_a   1.000
_cell.length_b   1.000
_cell.length_c   1.000
_cell.angle_alpha   90.00
_cell.angle_beta   90.00
_cell.angle_gamma   90.00
#
_symmetry.space_group_name_H-M   'P 1'
#
loop_
_entity.id
_entity.type
_entity.pdbx_description
1 polymer ?
#
loop_
_entity_poly.entity_id
_entity_poly.type
_entity_poly.pdbx_seq_one_letter_code
_entity_poly.pdbx_strand_id
1 'polypeptide(L)' 'DLKAEANVRTTVIAEQDWAEEWKKYYQPVEIGNIYISPSWLEPAAAPGRIFVQLDPGMAFG' A
#
# COMPACT_ATOMS: atom_id res chain seq x y z
N ASP A 1 -15.32 44.87 -8.91
CA ASP A 1 -15.01 44.04 -7.74
C ASP A 1 -16.14 43.08 -7.40
N LEU A 2 -16.05 41.84 -7.89
CA LEU A 2 -16.91 40.73 -7.45
C LEU A 2 -16.03 39.84 -6.56
N LYS A 3 -16.16 39.99 -5.24
CA LYS A 3 -15.59 39.02 -4.30
C LYS A 3 -16.47 37.79 -4.31
N ALA A 4 -16.04 36.74 -5.00
CA ALA A 4 -16.65 35.43 -4.88
C ALA A 4 -16.35 34.89 -3.47
N GLU A 5 -17.40 34.65 -2.67
CA GLU A 5 -17.24 34.00 -1.37
C GLU A 5 -17.15 32.49 -1.58
N ALA A 6 -15.99 31.91 -1.27
CA ALA A 6 -15.78 30.46 -1.31
C ALA A 6 -16.34 29.82 -0.03
N ASN A 7 -17.26 28.86 -0.18
CA ASN A 7 -17.74 28.05 0.93
C ASN A 7 -16.83 26.83 1.12
N VAL A 8 -16.14 26.77 2.25
CA VAL A 8 -15.30 25.62 2.65
C VAL A 8 -16.05 24.78 3.69
N ARG A 9 -16.05 23.46 3.49
CA ARG A 9 -16.58 22.50 4.46
C ARG A 9 -15.48 21.56 4.91
N THR A 10 -15.43 21.28 6.20
CA THR A 10 -14.52 20.32 6.81
C THR A 10 -15.31 19.36 7.67
N THR A 11 -14.86 18.10 7.74
CA THR A 11 -15.36 17.13 8.70
C THR A 11 -14.18 16.46 9.37
N VAL A 12 -14.31 16.20 10.67
CA VAL A 12 -13.33 15.37 11.38
C VAL A 12 -13.60 13.92 11.01
N ILE A 13 -12.57 13.23 10.56
CA ILE A 13 -12.59 11.79 10.35
C ILE A 13 -11.91 11.13 11.55
N ALA A 14 -12.37 9.94 11.92
CA ALA A 14 -11.74 9.16 12.98
C ALA A 14 -10.26 8.94 12.62
N GLU A 15 -9.38 9.09 13.61
CA GLU A 15 -7.99 8.73 13.48
C GLU A 15 -7.93 7.21 13.28
N GLN A 16 -7.46 6.79 12.11
CA GLN A 16 -7.19 5.40 11.79
C GLN A 16 -5.67 5.22 11.83
N ASP A 17 -5.23 4.04 12.24
CA ASP A 17 -3.82 3.66 12.09
C ASP A 17 -3.53 3.36 10.63
N TRP A 18 -3.48 4.42 9.83
CA TRP A 18 -3.20 4.37 8.40
C TRP A 18 -1.83 3.79 8.09
N ALA A 19 -0.93 3.69 9.07
CA ALA A 19 0.38 3.03 8.92
C ALA A 19 0.26 1.50 8.92
N GLU A 20 -0.84 0.94 9.41
CA GLU A 20 -1.09 -0.51 9.47
C GLU A 20 -2.25 -0.95 8.57
N GLU A 21 -3.32 -0.15 8.45
CA GLU A 21 -4.52 -0.53 7.70
C GLU A 21 -4.25 -0.85 6.22
N TRP A 22 -3.34 -0.12 5.58
CA TRP A 22 -2.99 -0.36 4.18
C TRP A 22 -2.37 -1.74 3.92
N LYS A 23 -1.66 -2.31 4.91
CA LYS A 23 -0.99 -3.62 4.79
C LYS A 23 -1.99 -4.74 4.54
N LYS A 24 -3.22 -4.61 5.06
CA LYS A 24 -4.33 -5.57 4.88
C LYS A 24 -4.76 -5.70 3.43
N TYR A 25 -4.55 -4.66 2.64
CA TYR A 25 -4.98 -4.60 1.24
C TYR A 25 -3.82 -4.82 0.26
N TYR A 26 -2.59 -4.93 0.75
CA TYR A 26 -1.43 -5.24 -0.09
C TYR A 26 -1.49 -6.69 -0.57
N GLN A 27 -1.11 -6.93 -1.82
CA GLN A 27 -1.10 -8.26 -2.44
C GLN A 27 0.28 -8.54 -3.05
N PRO A 28 0.78 -9.78 -3.01
CA PRO A 28 1.99 -10.17 -3.73
C PRO A 28 1.85 -9.91 -5.24
N VAL A 29 2.97 -9.60 -5.89
CA VAL A 29 3.02 -9.31 -7.33
C VAL A 29 3.91 -10.32 -8.03
N GLU A 30 3.45 -10.81 -9.18
CA GLU A 30 4.21 -11.71 -10.05
C GLU A 30 4.65 -11.00 -11.33
N ILE A 31 5.96 -11.02 -11.61
CA ILE A 31 6.55 -10.41 -12.80
C ILE A 31 7.51 -11.40 -13.44
N GLY A 32 7.10 -12.00 -14.57
CA GLY A 32 7.89 -13.06 -15.21
C GLY A 32 8.15 -14.22 -14.25
N ASN A 33 9.42 -14.56 -14.00
CA ASN A 33 9.82 -15.60 -13.07
C ASN A 33 10.00 -15.10 -11.61
N ILE A 34 9.71 -13.84 -11.32
CA ILE A 34 9.87 -13.22 -9.99
C ILE A 34 8.51 -13.17 -9.28
N TYR A 35 8.52 -13.51 -8.00
CA TYR A 35 7.40 -13.34 -7.07
C TYR A 35 7.84 -12.38 -5.96
N ILE A 36 7.13 -11.27 -5.80
CA ILE A 36 7.41 -10.22 -4.82
C ILE A 36 6.34 -10.23 -3.75
N SER A 37 6.71 -10.41 -2.48
CA SER A 37 5.78 -10.42 -1.34
C SER A 37 6.32 -9.59 -0.17
N PRO A 38 5.45 -8.92 0.61
CA PRO A 38 5.89 -8.29 1.84
C PRO A 38 6.20 -9.33 2.93
N SER A 39 6.94 -8.89 3.95
CA SER A 39 7.37 -9.73 5.07
C SER A 39 6.23 -10.25 5.96
N TRP A 40 5.08 -9.58 5.97
CA TRP A 40 3.92 -9.92 6.81
C TRP A 40 2.91 -10.85 6.14
N LEU A 41 3.13 -11.28 4.90
CA LEU A 41 2.29 -12.25 4.21
C LEU A 41 3.05 -13.57 4.04
N GLU A 42 2.33 -14.67 4.25
CA GLU A 42 2.88 -16.01 3.96
C GLU A 42 3.17 -16.15 2.45
N PRO A 43 4.41 -16.51 2.07
CA PRO A 43 4.78 -16.60 0.68
C PRO A 43 4.14 -17.81 0.01
N ALA A 44 3.49 -17.59 -1.13
CA ALA A 44 2.83 -18.62 -1.93
C ALA A 44 3.46 -18.78 -3.33
N ALA A 45 4.76 -18.50 -3.47
CA ALA A 45 5.47 -18.58 -4.74
C ALA A 45 5.46 -20.02 -5.30
N ALA A 46 5.12 -20.17 -6.58
CA ALA A 46 5.21 -21.46 -7.27
C ALA A 46 6.67 -21.97 -7.35
N PRO A 47 6.90 -23.29 -7.38
CA PRO A 47 8.24 -23.86 -7.53
C PRO A 47 8.99 -23.32 -8.76
N GLY A 48 10.28 -23.03 -8.60
CA GLY A 48 11.14 -22.52 -9.68
C GLY A 48 11.06 -21.00 -9.92
N ARG A 49 10.23 -20.27 -9.15
CA ARG A 49 10.21 -18.79 -9.13
C ARG A 49 11.36 -18.24 -8.28
N ILE A 50 11.82 -17.04 -8.63
CA ILE A 50 12.69 -16.23 -7.78
C ILE A 50 11.81 -15.51 -6.76
N PHE A 51 11.99 -15.83 -5.48
CA PHE A 51 11.29 -15.17 -4.39
C PHE A 51 12.03 -13.90 -3.94
N VAL A 52 11.31 -12.79 -3.87
CA VAL A 52 11.82 -11.49 -3.40
C VAL A 52 10.90 -10.99 -2.30
N GLN A 53 11.48 -10.71 -1.13
CA GLN A 53 10.77 -10.07 -0.02
C GLN A 53 11.01 -8.56 -0.07
N LEU A 54 9.94 -7.76 -0.09
CA LEU A 54 10.02 -6.30 -0.18
C LEU A 54 8.93 -5.65 0.67
N ASP A 55 9.32 -4.76 1.57
CA ASP A 55 8.39 -3.99 2.42
C ASP A 55 8.22 -2.56 1.87
N PRO A 56 7.08 -2.21 1.25
CA PRO A 56 6.84 -0.91 0.60
C PRO A 56 7.04 0.32 1.49
N GLY A 57 6.86 0.19 2.80
CA GLY A 57 7.08 1.28 3.75
C GLY A 57 8.55 1.56 4.05
N MET A 58 9.46 0.62 3.79
CA MET A 58 10.90 0.75 4.04
C MET A 58 11.72 0.96 2.76
N ALA A 59 11.15 0.65 1.60
CA ALA A 59 11.79 0.84 0.31
C ALA A 59 10.82 1.58 -0.62
N PHE A 60 11.15 2.82 -0.95
CA PHE A 60 10.61 3.42 -2.17
C PHE A 60 11.36 2.82 -3.36
N GLY A 61 10.65 2.57 -4.47
CA GLY A 61 11.18 1.88 -5.66
C GLY A 61 12.43 2.52 -6.24
#